data_AF-W2CCL9-F1
#
_entry.id   AF-W2CCL9-F1
#
_cell.length_a   1.000
_cell.length_b   1.000
_cell.length_c   1.000
_cell.angle_alpha   90.00
_cell.angle_beta   90.00
_cell.angle_gamma   90.00
#
_symmetry.space_group_name_H-M   'P 1'
#
loop_
_entity.id
_entity.type
_entity.pdbx_description
1 polymer ?
#
loop_
_entity_poly.entity_id
_entity_poly.type
_entity_poly.pdbx_seq_one_letter_code
_entity_poly.pdbx_strand_id
1 'polypeptide(L)'
;MKRDSEQFFQEIKKDLTRYGELRLELLKLGAYEKAGKVFSVLSYSLILLTLAFFLTLFLFLALGFFLSEWLHSTGVGFSIVAILYVMLVGGVVAFKTKIRRLILNAILEMLMNDEDDEDTPPVTNAPHDNDHPATNPAEQTAG
;
A
#
# COMPACT_ATOMS: atom_id res chain seq x y z
N MET A 1 -35.64 27.15 38.36
CA MET A 1 -34.89 26.88 37.12
C MET A 1 -34.27 25.47 37.01
N LYS A 2 -34.60 24.47 37.86
CA LYS A 2 -34.05 23.09 37.75
C LYS A 2 -34.96 22.06 37.06
N ARG A 3 -36.27 22.35 36.91
CA ARG A 3 -37.27 21.40 36.37
C ARG A 3 -37.36 21.38 34.84
N ASP A 4 -37.06 22.49 34.16
CA ASP A 4 -37.08 22.53 32.68
C ASP A 4 -35.96 21.71 32.05
N SER A 5 -34.78 21.67 32.68
CA SER A 5 -33.60 20.98 32.16
C SER A 5 -33.78 19.46 32.14
N GLU A 6 -34.51 18.88 33.10
CA GLU A 6 -34.79 17.44 33.13
C GLU A 6 -35.79 17.03 32.04
N GLN A 7 -36.78 17.87 31.73
CA GLN A 7 -37.73 17.58 30.64
C GLN A 7 -37.05 17.71 29.27
N PHE A 8 -36.22 18.73 29.08
CA PHE A 8 -35.44 18.92 27.86
C PHE A 8 -34.44 17.78 27.64
N PHE A 9 -33.80 17.29 28.71
CA PHE A 9 -32.86 16.16 28.64
C PHE A 9 -33.58 14.84 28.35
N GLN A 10 -34.80 14.65 28.87
CA GLN A 10 -35.61 13.48 28.57
C GLN A 10 -36.16 13.49 27.14
N GLU A 11 -36.55 14.66 26.60
CA GLU A 11 -36.92 14.81 25.19
C GLU A 11 -35.75 14.53 24.26
N ILE A 12 -34.57 15.13 24.51
CA ILE A 12 -33.37 14.84 23.72
C ILE A 12 -32.98 13.38 23.81
N LYS A 13 -33.04 12.75 24.99
CA LYS A 13 -32.75 11.32 25.15
C LYS A 13 -33.74 10.45 24.37
N LYS A 14 -35.02 10.81 24.37
CA LYS A 14 -36.09 10.08 23.68
C LYS A 14 -35.96 10.20 22.16
N ASP A 15 -35.64 11.38 21.66
CA ASP A 15 -35.40 11.61 20.23
C ASP A 15 -34.10 10.95 19.77
N LEU A 16 -33.04 11.00 20.57
CA LEU A 16 -31.77 10.34 20.28
C LEU A 16 -31.86 8.81 20.32
N THR A 17 -32.70 8.26 21.21
CA THR A 17 -33.00 6.82 21.25
C THR A 17 -33.73 6.39 19.98
N ARG A 18 -34.73 7.16 19.53
CA ARG A 18 -35.51 6.87 18.33
C ARG A 18 -34.69 7.02 17.03
N TYR A 19 -33.78 7.99 17.00
CA TYR A 19 -32.83 8.17 15.89
C TYR A 19 -31.71 7.11 15.92
N GLY A 20 -31.31 6.68 17.12
CA GLY A 20 -30.31 5.65 17.35
C GLY A 20 -30.76 4.27 16.89
N GLU A 21 -32.02 3.89 17.17
CA GLU A 21 -32.62 2.64 16.68
C GLU A 21 -32.68 2.58 15.15
N LEU A 22 -33.14 3.66 14.50
CA LEU A 22 -33.23 3.71 13.04
C LEU A 22 -31.85 3.63 12.36
N ARG A 23 -30.85 4.29 12.94
CA ARG A 23 -29.47 4.22 12.45
C ARG A 23 -28.82 2.88 12.79
N LEU A 24 -29.12 2.27 13.93
CA LEU A 24 -28.67 0.93 14.28
C LEU A 24 -29.28 -0.12 13.38
N GLU A 25 -30.52 0.01 12.96
CA GLU A 25 -31.17 -0.93 12.04
C GLU A 25 -30.52 -0.90 10.65
N LEU A 26 -30.20 0.31 10.15
CA LEU A 26 -29.44 0.49 8.91
C LEU A 26 -27.95 0.09 9.04
N LEU A 27 -27.31 0.30 10.20
CA LEU A 27 -25.98 -0.23 10.50
C LEU A 27 -26.00 -1.76 10.62
N LYS A 28 -27.04 -2.35 11.19
CA LYS A 28 -27.15 -3.79 11.44
C LYS A 28 -27.43 -4.55 10.16
N LEU A 29 -28.07 -3.95 9.16
CA LEU A 29 -28.22 -4.58 7.85
C LEU A 29 -27.00 -4.31 6.96
N GLY A 30 -26.60 -3.04 6.83
CA GLY A 30 -25.52 -2.65 5.92
C GLY A 30 -24.11 -2.99 6.42
N ALA A 31 -23.85 -2.88 7.73
CA ALA A 31 -22.57 -3.29 8.31
C ALA A 31 -22.50 -4.80 8.51
N TYR A 32 -23.61 -5.52 8.72
CA TYR A 32 -23.57 -6.99 8.84
C TYR A 32 -23.49 -7.67 7.46
N GLU A 33 -24.11 -7.09 6.43
CA GLU A 33 -23.94 -7.54 5.05
C GLU A 33 -22.51 -7.28 4.55
N LYS A 34 -21.99 -6.05 4.76
CA LYS A 34 -20.60 -5.73 4.41
C LYS A 34 -19.58 -6.45 5.28
N ALA A 35 -19.79 -6.52 6.60
CA ALA A 35 -18.92 -7.28 7.49
C ALA A 35 -18.99 -8.76 7.16
N GLY A 36 -20.17 -9.33 6.90
CA GLY A 36 -20.31 -10.73 6.48
C GLY A 36 -19.56 -11.03 5.19
N LYS A 37 -19.62 -10.14 4.19
CA LYS A 37 -18.84 -10.28 2.94
C LYS A 37 -17.34 -10.17 3.19
N VAL A 38 -16.91 -9.22 4.02
CA VAL A 38 -15.51 -9.04 4.42
C VAL A 38 -15.02 -10.24 5.22
N PHE A 39 -15.79 -10.73 6.19
CA PHE A 39 -15.51 -11.93 7.00
C PHE A 39 -15.48 -13.20 6.16
N SER A 40 -16.35 -13.32 5.15
CA SER A 40 -16.32 -14.44 4.20
C SER A 40 -15.00 -14.46 3.44
N VAL A 41 -14.59 -13.31 2.87
CA VAL A 41 -13.32 -13.18 2.14
C VAL A 41 -12.12 -13.35 3.08
N LEU A 42 -12.15 -12.74 4.27
CA LEU A 42 -11.11 -12.87 5.28
C LEU A 42 -10.98 -14.30 5.80
N SER A 43 -12.09 -14.99 6.08
CA SER A 43 -12.08 -16.37 6.57
C SER A 43 -11.49 -17.29 5.51
N TYR A 44 -12.00 -17.23 4.28
CA TYR A 44 -11.46 -18.02 3.17
C TYR A 44 -9.99 -17.68 2.91
N SER A 45 -9.63 -16.39 2.89
CA SER A 45 -8.26 -15.95 2.71
C SER A 45 -7.35 -16.40 3.85
N LEU A 46 -7.81 -16.40 5.10
CA LEU A 46 -7.02 -16.81 6.26
C LEU A 46 -6.76 -18.31 6.23
N ILE A 47 -7.77 -19.10 5.84
CA ILE A 47 -7.66 -20.55 5.66
C ILE A 47 -6.65 -20.84 4.54
N LEU A 48 -6.81 -20.21 3.37
CA LEU A 48 -5.90 -20.41 2.24
C LEU A 48 -4.48 -19.95 2.57
N LEU A 49 -4.33 -18.80 3.23
CA LEU A 49 -3.05 -18.25 3.67
C LEU A 49 -2.36 -19.20 4.65
N THR A 50 -3.10 -19.71 5.64
CA THR A 50 -2.57 -20.66 6.63
C THR A 50 -2.14 -21.96 5.96
N LEU A 51 -2.94 -22.47 5.02
CA LEU A 51 -2.63 -23.71 4.30
C LEU A 51 -1.40 -23.55 3.40
N ALA A 52 -1.32 -22.44 2.65
CA ALA A 52 -0.17 -22.10 1.83
C ALA A 52 1.08 -21.83 2.67
N PHE A 53 0.92 -21.21 3.84
CA PHE A 53 1.99 -20.98 4.80
C PHE A 53 2.55 -22.31 5.31
N PHE A 54 1.70 -23.25 5.74
CA PHE A 54 2.16 -24.58 6.17
C PHE A 54 2.80 -25.38 5.05
N LEU A 55 2.25 -25.33 3.83
CA LEU A 55 2.85 -26.00 2.68
C LEU A 55 4.25 -25.45 2.41
N THR A 56 4.39 -24.12 2.37
CA THR A 56 5.69 -23.47 2.17
C THR A 56 6.64 -23.82 3.32
N LEU A 57 6.17 -23.77 4.57
CA LEU A 57 6.96 -24.13 5.73
C LEU A 57 7.47 -25.56 5.64
N PHE A 58 6.61 -26.54 5.36
CA PHE A 58 6.99 -27.93 5.21
C PHE A 58 7.91 -28.18 4.03
N LEU A 59 7.72 -27.48 2.92
CA LEU A 59 8.62 -27.57 1.78
C LEU A 59 10.04 -27.13 2.17
N PHE A 60 10.16 -26.01 2.88
CA PHE A 60 11.44 -25.49 3.35
C PHE A 60 12.05 -26.33 4.47
N LEU A 61 11.24 -26.87 5.38
CA LEU A 61 11.70 -27.82 6.40
C LEU A 61 12.23 -29.09 5.76
N ALA A 62 11.50 -29.68 4.81
CA ALA A 62 11.93 -30.85 4.07
C ALA A 62 13.24 -30.58 3.32
N LEU A 63 13.34 -29.42 2.65
CA LEU A 63 14.56 -29.01 1.96
C LEU A 63 15.72 -28.78 2.95
N GLY A 64 15.44 -28.22 4.13
CA GLY A 64 16.41 -28.00 5.20
C GLY A 64 16.95 -29.28 5.80
N PHE A 65 16.08 -30.27 6.02
CA PHE A 65 16.49 -31.60 6.45
C PHE A 65 17.30 -32.31 5.36
N PHE A 66 16.87 -32.22 4.10
CA PHE A 66 17.60 -32.78 2.97
C PHE A 66 19.01 -32.19 2.81
N LEU A 67 19.15 -30.86 2.87
CA LEU A 67 20.46 -30.18 2.84
C LEU A 67 21.29 -30.48 4.10
N SER A 68 20.66 -30.55 5.27
CA SER A 68 21.32 -30.89 6.53
C SER A 68 21.97 -32.27 6.48
N GLU A 69 21.26 -33.26 5.94
CA GLU A 69 21.78 -34.62 5.78
C GLU A 69 22.93 -34.65 4.76
N TRP A 70 22.79 -33.94 3.64
CA TRP A 70 23.84 -33.89 2.62
C TRP A 70 25.12 -33.19 3.10
N LEU A 71 25.01 -32.14 3.91
CA LEU A 71 26.15 -31.39 4.45
C LEU A 71 26.73 -32.01 5.74
N HIS A 72 26.17 -33.13 6.23
CA HIS A 72 26.53 -33.75 7.52
C HIS A 72 26.46 -32.80 8.72
N SER A 73 25.71 -31.71 8.62
CA SER A 73 25.60 -30.70 9.69
C SER A 73 24.27 -29.99 9.66
N THR A 74 23.49 -30.18 10.73
CA THR A 74 22.16 -29.60 10.89
C THR A 74 22.18 -28.08 10.92
N GLY A 75 23.20 -27.48 11.55
CA GLY A 75 23.32 -26.03 11.62
C GLY A 75 23.50 -25.39 10.25
N VAL A 76 24.30 -26.01 9.37
CA VAL A 76 24.60 -25.44 8.05
C VAL A 76 23.42 -25.64 7.09
N GLY A 77 22.75 -26.80 7.13
CA GLY A 77 21.58 -27.06 6.30
C GLY A 77 20.44 -26.05 6.53
N PHE A 78 20.10 -25.79 7.80
CA PHE A 78 19.11 -24.76 8.13
C PHE A 78 19.56 -23.33 7.84
N SER A 79 20.86 -23.03 7.98
CA SER A 79 21.40 -21.71 7.65
C SER A 79 21.26 -21.38 6.16
N ILE A 80 21.51 -22.35 5.27
CA ILE A 80 21.32 -22.18 3.82
C ILE A 80 19.84 -21.94 3.51
N VAL A 81 18.94 -22.71 4.11
CA VAL A 81 17.50 -22.54 3.92
C VAL A 81 17.01 -21.19 4.44
N ALA A 82 17.55 -20.69 5.54
CA ALA A 82 17.23 -19.35 6.06
C ALA A 82 17.64 -18.24 5.08
N ILE A 83 18.84 -18.32 4.50
CA ILE A 83 19.30 -17.38 3.48
C ILE A 83 18.41 -17.44 2.23
N LEU A 84 18.08 -18.66 1.78
CA LEU A 84 17.21 -18.87 0.63
C LEU A 84 15.80 -18.31 0.87
N TYR A 85 15.28 -18.45 2.09
CA TYR A 85 13.98 -17.90 2.48
C TYR A 85 13.96 -16.36 2.42
N VAL A 86 14.99 -15.70 2.98
CA VAL A 86 15.14 -14.24 2.90
C VAL A 86 15.25 -13.77 1.45
N MET A 87 16.01 -14.49 0.62
CA MET A 87 16.15 -14.18 -0.80
C MET A 87 14.83 -14.31 -1.56
N LEU A 88 14.02 -15.34 -1.26
CA LEU A 88 12.72 -15.54 -1.89
C LEU A 88 11.73 -14.44 -1.48
N VAL A 89 11.65 -14.11 -0.19
CA VAL A 89 10.81 -13.00 0.31
C VAL A 89 11.25 -11.67 -0.30
N GLY A 90 12.56 -11.39 -0.34
CA GLY A 90 13.11 -10.21 -1.00
C GLY A 90 12.74 -10.14 -2.48
N GLY A 91 12.81 -11.28 -3.18
CA GLY A 91 12.38 -11.43 -4.56
C GLY A 91 10.90 -11.08 -4.75
N VAL A 92 10.02 -11.62 -3.91
CA VAL A 92 8.56 -11.34 -3.96
C VAL A 92 8.28 -9.85 -3.73
N VAL A 93 8.95 -9.22 -2.77
CA VAL A 93 8.78 -7.78 -2.48
C VAL A 93 9.29 -6.92 -3.65
N ALA A 94 10.46 -7.25 -4.20
CA ALA A 94 11.02 -6.55 -5.35
C ALA A 94 10.14 -6.69 -6.61
N PHE A 95 9.58 -7.89 -6.83
CA PHE A 95 8.70 -8.16 -7.97
C PHE A 95 7.41 -7.33 -7.90
N LYS A 96 6.82 -7.18 -6.70
CA LYS A 96 5.69 -6.28 -6.47
C LYS A 96 6.02 -4.83 -6.88
N THR A 97 7.22 -4.34 -6.53
CA THR A 97 7.66 -3.00 -6.91
C THR A 97 7.88 -2.87 -8.43
N LYS A 98 8.42 -3.90 -9.09
CA LYS A 98 8.58 -3.91 -10.56
C LYS A 98 7.23 -3.92 -11.29
N ILE A 99 6.30 -4.78 -10.90
CA ILE A 99 4.96 -4.89 -11.52
C ILE A 99 4.22 -3.55 -11.43
N ARG A 100 4.25 -2.90 -10.25
CA ARG A 100 3.62 -1.59 -10.06
C ARG A 100 4.20 -0.53 -10.99
N ARG A 101 5.53 -0.49 -11.16
CA ARG A 101 6.20 0.48 -12.06
C ARG A 101 5.88 0.21 -13.52
N LEU A 102 5.84 -1.06 -13.93
CA LEU A 102 5.55 -1.45 -15.31
C LEU A 102 4.12 -1.08 -15.71
N ILE A 103 3.14 -1.33 -14.82
CA ILE A 103 1.74 -0.95 -15.04
C ILE A 103 1.59 0.58 -15.10
N LEU A 104 2.25 1.32 -14.19
CA LEU A 104 2.18 2.78 -14.19
C LEU A 104 2.80 3.38 -15.45
N ASN A 105 3.93 2.85 -15.92
CA ASN A 105 4.55 3.31 -17.16
C ASN A 105 3.67 3.00 -18.38
N ALA A 106 3.07 1.80 -18.43
CA ALA A 106 2.15 1.42 -19.49
C ALA A 106 0.88 2.28 -19.53
N ILE A 107 0.33 2.65 -18.36
CA ILE A 107 -0.82 3.55 -18.28
C ILE A 107 -0.44 4.97 -18.70
N LEU A 108 0.73 5.49 -18.26
CA LEU A 108 1.20 6.81 -18.66
C LEU A 108 1.43 6.88 -20.17
N GLU A 109 2.01 5.83 -20.75
CA GLU A 109 2.24 5.74 -22.19
C GLU A 109 0.91 5.62 -22.97
N MET A 110 -0.07 4.85 -22.48
CA MET A 110 -1.40 4.83 -23.09
C MET A 110 -2.11 6.19 -23.02
N LEU A 111 -1.96 6.92 -21.90
CA LEU A 111 -2.60 8.21 -21.73
C LEU A 111 -1.92 9.31 -22.55
N MET A 112 -0.58 9.34 -22.61
CA MET A 112 0.15 10.27 -23.45
C MET A 112 -0.02 9.96 -24.95
N ASN A 113 -0.11 8.69 -25.33
CA ASN A 113 -0.29 8.28 -26.72
C ASN A 113 -1.75 8.46 -27.23
N ASP A 114 -2.70 8.77 -26.33
CA ASP A 114 -4.06 9.21 -26.67
C ASP A 114 -4.21 10.75 -26.66
N GLU A 115 -3.21 11.50 -26.14
CA GLU A 115 -3.18 12.98 -26.09
C GLU A 115 -2.21 13.60 -27.12
N ASP A 116 -1.78 12.85 -28.15
CA ASP A 116 -1.03 13.37 -29.31
C ASP A 116 -1.93 14.20 -30.28
N ASP A 117 -2.78 15.06 -29.70
CA ASP A 117 -3.39 16.24 -30.32
C ASP A 117 -3.57 17.30 -29.20
N GLU A 118 -2.46 17.85 -28.69
CA GLU A 118 -2.26 19.27 -28.30
C GLU A 118 -1.10 19.44 -27.29
N ASP A 119 0.00 20.02 -27.80
CA ASP A 119 1.06 20.78 -27.13
C ASP A 119 1.15 20.75 -25.60
N THR A 120 2.07 19.94 -25.06
CA THR A 120 2.74 20.27 -23.79
C THR A 120 4.26 20.30 -24.01
N PRO A 121 4.93 21.47 -23.87
CA PRO A 121 6.37 21.56 -24.08
C PRO A 121 7.12 20.81 -22.97
N PRO A 122 8.35 20.33 -23.25
CA PRO A 122 9.05 19.41 -22.37
C PRO A 122 9.38 20.10 -21.05
N VAL A 123 9.18 19.40 -19.93
CA VAL A 123 9.67 19.82 -18.61
C VAL A 123 11.19 19.82 -18.66
N THR A 124 11.74 21.00 -18.98
CA THR A 124 13.17 21.25 -18.94
C THR A 124 13.60 21.37 -17.48
N ASN A 125 14.35 20.37 -17.01
CA ASN A 125 15.13 20.51 -15.78
C ASN A 125 16.37 21.35 -16.14
N ALA A 126 16.22 22.67 -16.20
CA ALA A 126 17.35 23.58 -16.26
C ALA A 126 17.91 23.74 -14.82
N PRO A 127 19.21 23.51 -14.59
CA PRO A 127 19.86 23.83 -13.32
C PRO A 127 19.72 25.33 -13.02
N HIS A 128 19.27 25.62 -11.82
CA HIS A 128 19.11 26.96 -11.28
C HIS A 128 20.50 27.49 -10.89
N ASP A 129 21.25 28.08 -11.83
CA ASP A 129 22.50 28.78 -11.53
C ASP A 129 22.21 30.27 -11.30
N ASN A 130 22.20 30.63 -10.02
CA ASN A 130 22.34 32.00 -9.56
C ASN A 130 23.83 32.37 -9.65
N ASP A 131 24.22 33.29 -10.53
CA ASP A 131 25.44 34.06 -10.32
C ASP A 131 25.32 35.51 -10.80
N HIS A 132 25.37 36.38 -9.78
CA HIS A 132 25.74 37.79 -9.64
C HIS A 132 25.66 38.82 -10.80
N PRO A 133 25.24 40.08 -10.50
CA PRO A 133 25.25 41.19 -11.43
C PRO A 133 26.66 41.80 -11.53
N ALA A 134 27.16 41.99 -12.75
CA ALA A 134 28.32 42.84 -13.01
C ALA A 134 27.97 43.89 -14.08
N THR A 135 27.72 45.09 -13.58
CA THR A 135 27.74 46.35 -14.30
C THR A 135 29.11 46.61 -14.94
N ASN A 136 29.20 46.99 -16.22
CA ASN A 136 29.96 48.17 -16.68
C ASN A 136 29.70 48.49 -18.18
N PRO A 137 29.27 49.71 -18.53
CA PRO A 137 29.23 50.21 -19.89
C PRO A 137 30.49 51.05 -20.20
N ALA A 138 31.55 50.42 -20.70
CA ALA A 138 32.70 51.17 -21.21
C ALA A 138 33.54 50.31 -22.17
N GLU A 139 33.12 50.21 -23.42
CA GLU A 139 34.04 50.01 -24.56
C GLU A 139 33.46 50.72 -25.79
N GLN A 140 33.43 52.05 -25.71
CA GLN A 140 33.68 52.90 -26.87
C GLN A 140 35.12 53.42 -26.75
N THR A 141 35.74 53.63 -27.91
CA THR A 141 37.03 54.30 -28.17
C THR A 141 38.29 53.44 -28.17
N ALA A 142 38.76 53.08 -29.37
CA ALA A 142 40.00 53.59 -29.98
C ALA A 142 40.68 52.52 -30.87
N GLY A 143 41.01 52.89 -32.11
CA GLY A 143 42.00 52.21 -32.96
C GLY A 143 41.45 51.52 -34.19
#